data_AF-A0A495SP20-F1
#
_entry.id   AF-A0A495SP20-F1
#
_cell.length_a   1.000
_cell.length_b   1.000
_cell.length_c   1.000
_cell.angle_alpha   90.00
_cell.angle_beta   90.00
_cell.angle_gamma   90.00
#
_symmetry.space_group_name_H-M   'P 1'
#
loop_
_entity.id
_entity.type
_entity.pdbx_description
1 polymer ?
#
loop_
_entity_poly.entity_id
_entity_poly.type
_entity_poly.pdbx_seq_one_letter_code
_entity_poly.pdbx_strand_id
1 'polypeptide(L)' 'MTVKAKFKCESVTKFEQGKEVKLHAVYGTSEENKQFSKYTPYGQLSIKIDNETEASDYFEPGQEYYLEFSKAENKS' A
#
# COMPACT_ATOMS: atom_id res chain seq x y z
N MET A 1 -16.59 -6.00 -8.27
CA MET A 1 -15.28 -6.67 -8.41
C MET A 1 -14.27 -5.84 -7.64
N THR A 2 -13.52 -6.47 -6.74
CA THR A 2 -12.42 -5.85 -5.98
C THR A 2 -11.10 -6.44 -6.46
N VAL A 3 -10.05 -5.63 -6.52
CA VAL A 3 -8.69 -6.09 -6.84
C VAL A 3 -7.87 -6.02 -5.56
N LYS A 4 -7.32 -7.16 -5.12
CA LYS A 4 -6.42 -7.20 -3.97
C LYS A 4 -4.98 -7.27 -4.45
N ALA A 5 -4.10 -6.51 -3.83
CA ALA A 5 -2.68 -6.51 -4.14
C ALA A 5 -1.84 -6.51 -2.86
N LYS A 6 -0.82 -7.34 -2.80
CA LYS A 6 0.07 -7.47 -1.64
C LYS A 6 1.30 -6.58 -1.81
N PHE A 7 1.53 -5.71 -0.84
CA PHE A 7 2.58 -4.70 -0.81
C PHE A 7 3.41 -4.84 0.46
N LYS A 8 4.72 -4.64 0.38
CA LYS A 8 5.62 -4.57 1.53
C LYS A 8 5.95 -3.12 1.83
N CYS A 9 5.86 -2.72 3.09
CA CYS A 9 6.34 -1.42 3.53
C CYS A 9 7.87 -1.40 3.45
N GLU A 10 8.39 -0.55 2.58
CA GLU A 10 9.82 -0.36 2.39
C GLU A 10 10.38 0.58 3.45
N SER A 11 9.70 1.71 3.69
CA SER A 11 10.18 2.73 4.62
C SER A 11 9.05 3.54 5.22
N VAL A 12 9.28 3.99 6.46
CA VAL A 12 8.46 5.00 7.14
C VAL A 12 9.38 6.15 7.55
N THR A 13 9.22 7.30 6.90
CA THR A 13 10.01 8.51 7.14
C THR A 13 9.18 9.49 7.95
N LYS A 14 9.64 9.87 9.15
CA LYS A 14 8.94 10.82 10.03
C LYS A 14 9.32 12.26 9.68
N PHE A 15 8.34 13.15 9.78
CA PHE A 15 8.46 14.61 9.65
C PHE A 15 7.73 15.27 10.82
N GLU A 16 7.84 16.60 10.92
CA GLU A 16 7.27 17.37 12.03
C GLU A 16 5.75 17.20 12.18
N GLN A 17 5.02 17.11 11.07
CA GLN A 17 3.55 17.08 11.02
C GLN A 17 2.98 15.71 10.60
N GLY A 18 3.82 14.70 10.37
CA GLY A 18 3.36 13.43 9.83
C GLY A 18 4.48 12.49 9.46
N LYS A 19 4.16 11.47 8.66
CA LYS A 19 5.11 10.49 8.14
C LYS A 19 4.81 10.15 6.69
N GLU A 20 5.84 9.87 5.90
CA GLU A 20 5.72 9.28 4.57
C GLU A 20 5.94 7.78 4.68
N VAL A 21 4.99 7.01 4.16
CA VAL A 21 5.07 5.56 4.07
C VAL A 21 5.23 5.20 2.59
N LYS A 22 6.27 4.41 2.28
CA LYS A 22 6.49 3.85 0.95
C LYS A 22 6.26 2.35 0.98
N LEU A 23 5.38 1.87 0.11
CA LEU A 23 5.14 0.46 -0.08
C LEU A 23 5.40 0.06 -1.54
N HIS A 24 5.94 -1.14 -1.71
CA HIS A 24 6.22 -1.73 -3.01
C HIS A 24 5.51 -3.07 -3.15
N ALA A 25 5.00 -3.36 -4.35
CA ALA A 25 4.36 -4.63 -4.63
C ALA A 25 5.33 -5.80 -4.36
N VAL A 26 4.84 -6.83 -3.66
CA VAL A 26 5.66 -8.02 -3.39
C VAL A 26 5.81 -8.84 -4.66
N TYR A 27 7.05 -9.00 -5.13
CA TYR A 27 7.39 -9.88 -6.24
C TYR A 27 7.35 -11.34 -5.78
N GLY A 28 6.70 -12.24 -6.55
CA GLY A 28 6.75 -13.68 -6.30
C GLY A 28 5.50 -14.46 -6.69
N THR A 29 5.39 -15.68 -6.16
CA THR A 29 4.31 -16.66 -6.40
C THR A 29 3.05 -16.41 -5.58
N SER A 30 2.90 -15.25 -4.93
CA SER A 30 1.67 -14.94 -4.17
C SER A 30 0.50 -14.88 -5.14
N GLU A 31 -0.45 -15.79 -4.96
CA GLU A 31 -1.58 -15.94 -5.88
C GLU A 31 -2.42 -14.67 -5.99
N GLU A 32 -2.43 -13.83 -4.95
CA GLU A 32 -3.18 -12.57 -4.94
C GLU A 32 -2.69 -11.58 -6.02
N ASN A 33 -1.40 -11.54 -6.33
CA ASN A 33 -0.86 -10.60 -7.32
C ASN A 33 -1.12 -11.03 -8.78
N LYS A 34 -1.56 -12.27 -9.01
CA LYS A 34 -1.97 -12.76 -10.35
C LYS A 34 -3.18 -12.02 -10.92
N GLN A 35 -3.95 -11.31 -10.08
CA GLN A 35 -5.11 -10.54 -10.51
C GLN A 35 -4.73 -9.30 -11.33
N PHE A 36 -3.54 -8.72 -11.13
CA PHE A 36 -3.10 -7.52 -11.87
C PHE A 36 -1.76 -7.68 -12.60
N SER A 37 -0.94 -8.68 -12.29
CA SER A 37 0.26 -8.99 -13.07
C SER A 37 0.56 -10.49 -13.12
N LYS A 38 0.81 -10.99 -14.34
CA LYS A 38 1.11 -12.42 -14.60
C LYS A 38 2.58 -12.79 -14.43
N TYR A 39 3.52 -11.84 -14.50
CA TYR A 39 4.95 -12.13 -14.61
C TYR A 39 5.84 -11.26 -13.71
N THR A 40 5.59 -9.96 -13.65
CA THR A 40 6.35 -9.02 -12.81
C THR A 40 5.38 -8.00 -12.21
N PRO A 41 4.77 -8.25 -11.05
CA PRO A 41 3.93 -7.26 -10.39
C PRO A 41 4.78 -6.06 -9.99
N TYR A 42 4.51 -4.91 -10.63
CA TYR A 42 5.10 -3.64 -10.25
C TYR A 42 4.01 -2.72 -9.71
N GLY A 43 4.29 -2.10 -8.57
CA GLY A 43 3.41 -1.12 -7.95
C GLY A 43 4.18 -0.43 -6.84
N GLN A 44 3.95 0.88 -6.72
CA GLN A 44 4.49 1.69 -5.64
C GLN A 44 3.36 2.56 -5.10
N LEU A 45 3.23 2.60 -3.77
CA LEU A 45 2.38 3.54 -3.07
C LEU A 45 3.26 4.41 -2.18
N SER A 46 3.20 5.72 -2.36
CA SER A 46 3.73 6.69 -1.42
C SER A 46 2.57 7.47 -0.83
N ILE A 47 2.41 7.42 0.49
CA ILE A 47 1.35 8.14 1.18
C ILE A 47 1.94 8.93 2.34
N LYS A 48 1.52 10.20 2.45
CA LYS A 48 1.76 11.01 3.64
C LYS A 48 0.60 10.82 4.60
N ILE A 49 0.92 10.50 5.85
CA ILE A 49 -0.02 10.25 6.94
C ILE A 49 0.24 11.30 8.00
N ASP A 50 -0.78 12.07 8.36
CA ASP A 50 -0.67 13.08 9.42
C ASP A 50 -0.68 12.40 10.80
N ASN A 51 0.03 13.01 11.77
CA ASN A 51 0.24 12.43 13.10
C ASN A 51 -1.07 12.22 13.88
N GLU A 52 -2.11 13.00 13.60
CA GLU A 52 -3.39 12.96 14.31
C GLU A 52 -4.36 11.89 13.77
N THR A 53 -3.95 11.15 12.73
CA THR A 53 -4.79 10.11 12.12
C THR A 53 -4.56 8.75 12.77
N GLU A 54 -5.57 7.88 12.73
CA GLU A 54 -5.46 6.51 13.26
C GLU A 54 -4.40 5.66 12.53
N ALA A 55 -4.04 6.02 11.30
CA ALA A 55 -3.01 5.33 10.51
C ALA A 55 -1.57 5.72 10.92
N SER A 56 -1.42 6.70 11.82
CA SER A 56 -0.14 7.27 12.28
C SER A 56 0.79 6.29 12.99
N ASP A 57 0.33 5.09 13.37
CA ASP A 57 1.14 4.01 13.95
C ASP A 57 0.92 2.63 13.29
N TYR A 58 0.15 2.58 12.20
CA TYR A 58 -0.24 1.31 11.58
C TYR A 58 0.85 0.64 10.71
N PHE A 59 1.68 1.45 10.06
CA PHE A 59 2.69 0.97 9.11
C PHE A 59 4.07 0.78 9.74
N GLU A 60 4.67 -0.38 9.49
CA GLU A 60 5.97 -0.80 9.99
C GLU A 60 6.87 -1.25 8.83
N PRO A 61 8.12 -0.74 8.73
CA PRO A 61 9.07 -1.19 7.72
C PRO A 61 9.29 -2.70 7.77
N GLY A 62 9.27 -3.35 6.60
CA GLY A 62 9.45 -4.79 6.46
C GLY A 62 8.15 -5.61 6.52
N GLN A 63 7.05 -5.04 7.01
CA GLN A 63 5.76 -5.73 7.07
C GLN A 63 5.02 -5.70 5.72
N GLU A 64 4.15 -6.68 5.53
CA GLU A 64 3.32 -6.84 4.33
C GLU A 64 1.87 -6.45 4.61
N TYR A 65 1.28 -5.73 3.66
CA TYR A 65 -0.06 -5.17 3.73
C TYR A 65 -0.83 -5.50 2.46
N TYR A 66 -2.16 -5.53 2.58
CA TYR A 66 -3.06 -5.67 1.45
C TYR A 66 -3.62 -4.30 1.05
N LEU A 67 -3.52 -3.98 -0.23
CA LEU A 67 -4.26 -2.89 -0.86
C LEU A 67 -5.47 -3.48 -1.57
N GLU A 68 -6.66 -2.95 -1.27
CA GLU A 68 -7.89 -3.31 -1.94
C GLU A 68 -8.40 -2.13 -2.77
N PHE A 69 -8.51 -2.33 -4.08
CA PHE A 69 -9.07 -1.34 -4.98
C PHE A 69 -10.55 -1.64 -5.21
N SER A 70 -11.38 -0.66 -4.86
CA SER A 70 -12.79 -0.60 -5.22
C SER A 70 -13.04 0.60 -6.14
N LYS A 71 -14.04 0.50 -7.00
CA LYS A 71 -14.43 1.65 -7.83
C LYS A 71 -15.03 2.72 -6.92
N ALA A 72 -14.53 3.95 -7.00
CA ALA A 72 -15.20 5.09 -6.41
C ALA A 72 -16.51 5.34 -7.17
N GLU A 73 -17.61 5.53 -6.43
CA GLU A 73 -18.84 6.03 -7.02
C GLU A 73 -18.68 7.55 -7.18
N ASN A 74 -18.65 8.05 -8.41
CA ASN A 74 -18.70 9.48 -8.67
C ASN A 74 -20.02 10.02 -8.09
N LYS A 75 -19.97 10.69 -6.95
CA LYS A 75 -21.01 11.65 -6.56
C LYS A 75 -20.47 13.04 -6.90
N SER A 76 -20.78 13.45 -8.13
CA SER A 76 -20.69 14.85 -8.57
C SER A 76 -21.62 15.73 -7.75
#